data_AF-A0A7V7MZG9-F1
#
_entry.id   AF-A0A7V7MZG9-F1
#
_cell.length_a   1.000
_cell.length_b   1.000
_cell.length_c   1.000
_cell.angle_alpha   90.00
_cell.angle_beta   90.00
_cell.angle_gamma   90.00
#
_symmetry.space_group_name_H-M   'P 1'
#
loop_
_entity.id
_entity.type
_entity.pdbx_description
1 polymer ?
#
loop_
_entity_poly.entity_id
_entity_poly.type
_entity_poly.pdbx_seq_one_letter_code
_entity_poly.pdbx_strand_id
1 'polypeptide(L)' 'MKKNEKIILQCADCGHKHKKTIKWLENASHLECDDCDTELDVDEIMDDIEADPSQSVYKAYPR' A
#
# COMPACT_ATOMS: atom_id res chain seq x y z
N MET A 1 -5.62 -12.29 -9.59
CA MET A 1 -4.37 -11.53 -9.38
C MET A 1 -3.24 -12.44 -8.93
N LYS A 2 -1.99 -12.11 -9.21
CA LYS A 2 -0.83 -12.87 -8.69
C LYS A 2 -0.55 -12.39 -7.26
N LYS A 3 -0.94 -13.17 -6.24
CA LYS A 3 -0.75 -12.79 -4.82
C LYS A 3 0.70 -12.43 -4.42
N ASN A 4 1.68 -12.95 -5.16
CA ASN A 4 3.11 -12.68 -4.94
C ASN A 4 3.65 -11.49 -5.74
N GLU A 5 2.78 -10.79 -6.47
CA GLU A 5 3.14 -9.56 -7.18
C GLU A 5 3.52 -8.47 -6.18
N LYS A 6 4.59 -7.75 -6.49
CA LYS A 6 5.10 -6.67 -5.65
C LYS A 6 4.49 -5.37 -6.12
N ILE A 7 3.87 -4.66 -5.19
CA ILE A 7 3.37 -3.31 -5.39
C ILE A 7 4.18 -2.32 -4.56
N ILE A 8 4.07 -1.05 -4.90
CA ILE A 8 4.67 0.05 -4.16
C ILE A 8 3.56 0.83 -3.47
N LEU A 9 3.64 0.92 -2.16
CA LEU A 9 2.80 1.79 -1.35
C LEU A 9 3.58 3.09 -1.13
N GLN A 10 3.02 4.22 -1.55
CA GLN A 10 3.63 5.53 -1.39
C GLN A 10 2.88 6.31 -0.31
N CYS A 11 3.56 6.69 0.76
CA CYS A 11 3.01 7.58 1.77
C CYS A 11 2.57 8.90 1.12
N ALA A 12 1.33 9.33 1.36
CA ALA A 12 0.80 10.57 0.82
C ALA A 12 1.48 11.82 1.40
N ASP A 13 1.96 11.78 2.65
CA ASP A 13 2.54 12.92 3.36
C ASP A 13 4.02 13.16 3.02
N CYS A 14 4.87 12.14 3.22
CA CYS A 14 6.32 12.27 3.02
C CYS A 14 6.78 11.75 1.65
N GLY A 15 5.92 11.04 0.91
CA GLY A 15 6.25 10.46 -0.39
C GLY A 15 7.13 9.21 -0.32
N HIS A 16 7.46 8.71 0.88
CA HIS A 16 8.26 7.51 1.08
C HIS A 16 7.57 6.27 0.48
N LYS A 17 8.37 5.33 -0.05
CA LYS A 17 7.89 4.19 -0.84
C LYS A 17 8.19 2.86 -0.15
N HIS A 18 7.15 2.12 0.19
CA HIS A 18 7.23 0.78 0.74
C HIS A 18 6.93 -0.26 -0.33
N LYS A 19 7.83 -1.25 -0.49
CA LYS A 19 7.60 -2.36 -1.42
C LYS A 19 6.99 -3.54 -0.67
N LYS A 20 5.74 -3.87 -0.98
CA LYS A 20 5.00 -4.97 -0.35
C LYS A 20 4.42 -5.91 -1.40
N THR A 21 3.96 -7.08 -0.99
CA THR A 21 3.25 -8.02 -1.86
C THR A 21 1.75 -7.90 -1.69
N ILE A 22 0.96 -8.21 -2.71
CA ILE A 22 -0.52 -8.26 -2.59
C ILE A 22 -0.94 -9.16 -1.41
N LYS A 23 -0.31 -10.34 -1.26
CA LYS A 23 -0.54 -11.24 -0.11
C LYS A 23 -0.34 -10.57 1.25
N TRP A 24 0.58 -9.61 1.34
CA TRP A 24 0.83 -8.88 2.58
C TRP A 24 -0.32 -7.92 2.86
N LEU A 25 -0.81 -7.18 1.85
CA LEU A 25 -1.98 -6.32 2.00
C LEU A 25 -3.23 -7.11 2.42
N GLU A 26 -3.45 -8.30 1.85
CA GLU A 26 -4.59 -9.16 2.24
C GLU A 26 -4.61 -9.52 3.75
N ASN A 27 -3.50 -9.35 4.47
CA ASN A 27 -3.39 -9.67 5.90
C ASN A 27 -3.00 -8.45 6.77
N ALA A 28 -2.73 -7.29 6.17
CA ALA A 28 -2.30 -6.10 6.87
C ALA A 28 -3.46 -5.11 6.96
N SER A 29 -3.69 -4.55 8.15
CA SER A 29 -4.71 -3.53 8.39
C SER A 29 -4.15 -2.11 8.52
N HIS A 30 -2.83 -1.98 8.59
CA HIS A 30 -2.10 -0.71 8.65
C HIS A 30 -0.64 -0.91 8.25
N LEU A 31 0.02 0.18 7.88
CA LEU A 31 1.45 0.25 7.62
C LEU A 31 2.03 1.49 8.30
N GLU A 32 2.96 1.32 9.21
CA GLU A 32 3.75 2.46 9.70
C GLU A 32 4.76 2.91 8.64
N CYS A 33 4.81 4.21 8.37
CA CYS A 33 5.78 4.79 7.45
C CYS A 33 7.15 4.92 8.11
N ASP A 34 8.15 4.23 7.57
CA ASP A 34 9.55 4.24 8.03
C ASP A 34 10.23 5.65 8.03
N ASP A 35 9.63 6.67 7.40
CA ASP A 35 10.22 8.02 7.26
C ASP A 35 9.58 9.07 8.16
N CYS A 36 8.25 9.06 8.27
CA CYS A 36 7.48 10.03 9.05
C CYS A 36 6.72 9.43 10.23
N ASP A 37 6.98 8.16 10.55
CA ASP A 37 6.37 7.38 11.65
C ASP A 37 4.82 7.44 11.66
N THR A 38 4.23 7.70 10.50
CA THR A 38 2.79 7.88 10.35
C THR A 38 2.14 6.54 10.04
N GLU A 39 1.06 6.22 10.75
CA GLU A 39 0.25 5.03 10.47
C GLU A 39 -0.58 5.26 9.20
N LEU A 40 -0.33 4.47 8.17
CA LEU A 40 -1.00 4.53 6.87
C LEU A 40 -2.08 3.47 6.79
N ASP A 41 -3.25 3.89 6.29
CA ASP A 41 -4.34 2.99 5.92
C ASP A 41 -4.01 2.30 4.60
N VAL A 42 -4.15 0.97 4.60
CA VAL A 42 -3.88 0.10 3.44
C VAL A 42 -5.11 -0.68 2.99
N ASP A 43 -6.25 -0.55 3.69
CA ASP A 43 -7.50 -1.22 3.34
C ASP A 43 -8.04 -0.64 2.02
N GLU A 44 -8.04 0.69 1.85
CA GLU A 44 -8.48 1.36 0.62
C GLU A 44 -7.65 0.99 -0.61
N ILE A 45 -6.41 0.56 -0.41
CA ILE A 45 -5.49 0.21 -1.49
C ILE A 45 -5.88 -1.12 -2.13
N MET A 46 -6.52 -2.03 -1.37
CA MET A 46 -7.02 -3.28 -1.92
C MET A 46 -8.12 -3.04 -2.95
N ASP A 47 -9.06 -2.13 -2.64
CA ASP A 47 -10.13 -1.75 -3.56
C ASP A 47 -9.57 -1.15 -4.86
N ASP A 48 -8.53 -0.30 -4.76
CA ASP A 48 -7.84 0.28 -5.92
C ASP A 48 -7.14 -0.78 -6.79
N ILE A 49 -6.52 -1.79 -6.18
CA ILE A 49 -5.89 -2.91 -6.91
C ILE A 49 -6.96 -3.72 -7.66
N GLU A 50 -8.13 -3.91 -7.06
CA GLU A 50 -9.27 -4.61 -7.68
C GLU A 50 -9.90 -3.82 -8.82
N ALA A 51 -9.95 -2.49 -8.70
CA ALA A 51 -10.41 -1.60 -9.76
C ALA A 51 -9.41 -1.49 -10.93
N ASP A 52 -8.11 -1.36 -10.65
CA ASP A 52 -7.04 -1.29 -11.65
C ASP A 52 -5.83 -2.19 -11.27
N PRO A 53 -5.79 -3.43 -11.79
CA PRO A 53 -4.69 -4.37 -11.54
C PRO A 53 -3.42 -4.07 -12.35
N SER A 54 -3.41 -3.04 -13.20
CA SER A 54 -2.24 -2.66 -13.99
C SER A 54 -1.35 -1.64 -13.28
N GLN A 55 -1.91 -0.96 -12.27
CA GLN A 55 -1.18 -0.04 -11.41
C GLN A 55 -0.17 -0.80 -10.54
N SER A 56 0.99 -0.18 -10.32
CA SER A 56 2.08 -0.74 -9.51
C SER A 56 2.49 0.14 -8.34
N VAL A 57 1.92 1.35 -8.27
CA VAL A 57 2.16 2.35 -7.22
C VAL A 57 0.82 2.85 -6.71
N TYR A 58 0.57 2.71 -5.42
CA TYR A 58 -0.67 3.10 -4.76
C TYR A 58 -0.35 4.09 -3.65
N LYS A 59 -1.17 5.13 -3.51
CA LYS A 59 -0.99 6.11 -2.43
C LYS A 59 -1.67 5.60 -1.18
N ALA A 60 -0.93 5.61 -0.08
CA ALA A 60 -1.42 5.26 1.24
C ALA A 60 -1.55 6.54 2.05
N TYR A 61 -2.75 6.78 2.58
CA TYR A 61 -3.06 7.97 3.38
C TYR A 61 -2.96 7.65 4.87
N PRO A 62 -2.67 8.63 5.73
CA PRO A 62 -2.72 8.46 7.17
C PRO A 62 -4.10 7.97 7.62
N ARG A 63 -4.12 7.08 8.62
CA ARG A 63 -5.35 6.64 9.29
C ARG A 63 -5.98 7.76 10.13
#